data_AF-A0AAE6CHZ5-F1
#
_entry.id   AF-A0AAE6CHZ5-F1
#
_cell.length_a   1.000
_cell.length_b   1.000
_cell.length_c   1.000
_cell.angle_alpha   90.00
_cell.angle_beta   90.00
_cell.angle_gamma   90.00
#
_symmetry.space_group_name_H-M   'P 1'
#
loop_
_entity.id
_entity.type
_entity.pdbx_description
1 polymer ?
#
loop_
_entity_poly.entity_id
_entity_poly.type
_entity_poly.pdbx_seq_one_letter_code
_entity_poly.pdbx_strand_id
1 'polypeptide(L)'
;MNPSVYLYNEVNNVYKIYLGECSVLDGLSLIEKSQEIVITNFGATLYKDYGWATEAELPLLKNVGEVIAFLETEGELGIIDFEASLSNLCKFSSHDDGECTFTFESKNDCIATLKLAAPLQYSDMLINQLINNKGLYLTCSSNGAVNKYSSFTEYCEKNT
;
A
#
# COMPACT_ATOMS: atom_id res chain seq x y z
N MET A 1 -6.78 -0.84 -9.48
CA MET A 1 -5.44 -1.18 -8.99
C MET A 1 -5.13 -2.63 -9.34
N ASN A 2 -3.91 -2.93 -9.80
CA ASN A 2 -3.41 -4.29 -10.05
C ASN A 2 -1.90 -4.32 -9.72
N PRO A 3 -1.52 -4.51 -8.44
CA PRO A 3 -0.11 -4.57 -8.06
C PRO A 3 0.66 -5.60 -8.89
N SER A 4 1.86 -5.25 -9.33
CA SER A 4 2.71 -6.15 -10.12
C SER A 4 3.29 -7.27 -9.26
N VAL A 5 3.54 -6.96 -7.99
CA VAL A 5 4.08 -7.89 -7.00
C VAL A 5 3.40 -7.72 -5.64
N TYR A 6 3.25 -8.82 -4.93
CA TYR A 6 2.61 -8.92 -3.63
C TYR A 6 3.55 -9.63 -2.67
N LEU A 7 3.56 -9.22 -1.41
CA LEU A 7 4.16 -9.99 -0.34
C LEU A 7 3.25 -9.95 0.89
N TYR A 8 3.08 -11.12 1.49
CA TYR A 8 2.44 -11.29 2.79
C TYR A 8 3.49 -11.80 3.77
N ASN A 9 3.56 -11.18 4.94
CA ASN A 9 4.40 -11.68 6.03
C ASN A 9 3.64 -11.62 7.35
N GLU A 10 4.07 -12.45 8.30
CA GLU A 10 3.46 -12.55 9.62
C GLU A 10 4.54 -12.84 10.65
N VAL A 11 4.74 -11.92 11.60
CA VAL A 11 5.73 -12.04 12.67
C VAL A 11 5.08 -11.54 13.96
N ASN A 12 5.12 -12.33 15.03
CA ASN A 12 4.60 -11.94 16.35
C ASN A 12 3.15 -11.40 16.34
N ASN A 13 2.25 -12.03 15.58
CA ASN A 13 0.86 -11.59 15.38
C ASN A 13 0.71 -10.21 14.70
N VAL A 14 1.76 -9.73 14.04
CA VAL A 14 1.71 -8.57 13.16
C VAL A 14 1.70 -9.06 11.72
N TYR A 15 0.73 -8.61 10.94
CA TYR A 15 0.50 -9.03 9.57
C TYR A 15 0.88 -7.90 8.62
N LYS A 16 1.84 -8.15 7.74
CA LYS A 16 2.34 -7.17 6.78
C LYS A 16 1.90 -7.55 5.37
N ILE A 17 1.39 -6.57 4.64
CA ILE A 17 1.21 -6.63 3.19
C ILE A 17 2.17 -5.64 2.56
N TYR A 18 2.79 -6.04 1.47
CA TYR A 18 3.51 -5.18 0.55
C TYR A 18 2.94 -5.35 -0.84
N LEU A 19 2.73 -4.23 -1.54
CA LEU A 19 2.18 -4.14 -2.89
C LEU A 19 3.12 -3.26 -3.73
N GLY A 20 3.67 -3.81 -4.81
CA GLY A 20 4.48 -3.05 -5.77
C GLY A 20 3.64 -2.46 -6.90
N GLU A 21 4.11 -1.36 -7.48
CA GLU A 21 3.37 -0.51 -8.43
C GLU A 21 2.01 -0.04 -7.88
N CYS A 22 2.02 0.39 -6.62
CA CYS A 22 0.88 0.87 -5.86
C CYS A 22 1.20 2.27 -5.35
N SER A 23 0.55 3.29 -5.91
CA SER A 23 0.69 4.68 -5.45
C SER A 23 0.00 4.92 -4.10
N VAL A 24 0.30 6.06 -3.47
CA VAL A 24 -0.41 6.52 -2.25
C VAL A 24 -1.94 6.47 -2.44
N LEU A 25 -2.43 6.98 -3.59
CA LEU A 25 -3.85 6.99 -3.91
C LEU A 25 -4.42 5.58 -4.09
N ASP A 26 -3.69 4.70 -4.77
CA ASP A 26 -4.06 3.29 -4.91
C ASP A 26 -4.18 2.61 -3.55
N GLY A 27 -3.18 2.78 -2.68
CA GLY A 27 -3.18 2.22 -1.34
C GLY A 27 -4.34 2.73 -0.49
N LEU A 28 -4.57 4.04 -0.47
CA LEU A 28 -5.69 4.64 0.26
C LEU A 28 -7.05 4.19 -0.28
N SER A 29 -7.16 3.88 -1.58
CA SER A 29 -8.40 3.39 -2.19
C SER A 29 -8.85 2.02 -1.68
N LEU A 30 -7.96 1.28 -1.03
CA LEU A 30 -8.26 -0.02 -0.39
C LEU A 30 -8.90 0.12 0.99
N ILE A 31 -9.01 1.35 1.49
CA ILE A 31 -9.51 1.66 2.81
C ILE A 31 -10.84 2.41 2.69
N GLU A 32 -11.77 2.12 3.60
CA GLU A 32 -13.04 2.83 3.71
C GLU A 32 -12.82 4.35 3.87
N LYS A 33 -13.50 5.16 3.06
CA LYS A 33 -13.32 6.62 3.07
C LYS A 33 -13.60 7.28 4.42
N SER A 34 -14.48 6.70 5.22
CA SER A 34 -14.81 7.19 6.56
C SER A 34 -13.79 6.82 7.63
N GLN A 35 -12.80 5.98 7.32
CA GLN A 35 -11.78 5.55 8.27
C GLN A 35 -10.98 6.77 8.75
N GLU A 36 -10.90 6.93 10.07
CA GLU A 36 -10.06 7.96 10.68
C GLU A 36 -8.59 7.68 10.38
N ILE A 37 -7.86 8.74 10.05
CA ILE A 37 -6.47 8.70 9.66
C ILE A 37 -5.68 9.80 10.36
N VAL A 38 -4.47 9.48 10.79
CA VAL A 38 -3.48 10.43 11.29
C VAL A 38 -2.26 10.27 10.41
N ILE A 39 -1.95 11.31 9.61
CA ILE A 39 -0.71 11.37 8.83
C ILE A 39 0.43 11.58 9.83
N THR A 40 1.37 10.63 9.88
CA THR A 40 2.50 10.65 10.81
C THR A 40 3.79 11.11 10.15
N ASN A 41 3.86 11.00 8.82
CA ASN A 41 4.99 11.48 8.03
C ASN A 41 4.47 11.86 6.64
N PHE A 42 4.94 12.97 6.11
CA PHE A 42 4.67 13.40 4.75
C PHE A 42 5.92 14.08 4.18
N GLY A 43 6.24 13.78 2.93
CA GLY A 43 7.32 14.41 2.19
C GLY A 43 6.89 14.64 0.75
N ALA A 44 6.79 15.90 0.34
CA ALA A 44 6.42 16.27 -1.02
C ALA A 44 7.31 17.40 -1.55
N THR A 45 7.70 17.29 -2.82
CA THR A 45 8.61 18.25 -3.47
C THR A 45 7.90 19.33 -4.28
N LEU A 46 6.64 19.11 -4.65
CA LEU A 46 5.85 19.98 -5.52
C LEU A 46 4.57 20.49 -4.83
N TYR A 47 4.71 21.05 -3.63
CA TYR A 47 3.59 21.64 -2.89
C TYR A 47 3.90 23.09 -2.47
N LYS A 48 3.01 24.02 -2.86
CA LYS A 48 2.97 25.44 -2.42
C LYS A 48 4.35 26.14 -2.32
N ASP A 49 5.22 25.89 -3.29
CA ASP A 49 6.58 26.45 -3.39
C ASP A 49 7.52 26.17 -2.19
N TYR A 50 7.20 25.19 -1.33
CA TYR A 50 8.02 24.88 -0.15
C TYR A 50 9.37 24.21 -0.48
N GLY A 51 9.52 23.63 -1.68
CA GLY A 51 10.68 22.82 -2.06
C GLY A 51 10.71 21.44 -1.39
N TRP A 52 10.46 21.39 -0.07
CA TRP A 52 10.16 20.18 0.69
C TRP A 52 9.06 20.49 1.71
N ALA A 53 7.85 20.02 1.44
CA ALA A 53 6.71 20.12 2.34
C ALA A 53 6.61 18.87 3.23
N THR A 54 6.28 19.09 4.50
CA THR A 54 6.03 18.03 5.48
C THR A 54 4.59 18.05 5.97
N GLU A 55 4.27 17.18 6.92
CA GLU A 55 2.95 17.08 7.52
C GLU A 55 2.52 18.37 8.23
N ALA A 56 3.48 19.24 8.59
CA ALA A 56 3.21 20.54 9.21
C ALA A 56 2.53 21.54 8.26
N GLU A 57 2.75 21.40 6.95
CA GLU A 57 2.16 22.26 5.92
C GLU A 57 0.83 21.72 5.37
N LEU A 58 0.43 20.51 5.78
CA LEU A 58 -0.84 19.92 5.36
C LEU A 58 -2.02 20.60 6.05
N PRO A 59 -3.18 20.70 5.37
CA PRO A 59 -4.42 21.00 6.07
C PRO A 59 -4.75 19.90 7.07
N LEU A 60 -5.66 20.19 8.01
CA LEU A 60 -6.17 19.15 8.91
C LEU A 60 -7.05 18.16 8.13
N LEU A 61 -6.52 16.97 7.88
CA LEU A 61 -7.19 15.85 7.20
C LEU A 61 -7.52 14.77 8.24
N LYS A 62 -8.79 14.42 8.40
CA LYS A 62 -9.29 13.58 9.51
C LYS A 62 -9.62 12.15 9.10
N ASN A 63 -9.95 11.94 7.83
CA ASN A 63 -10.33 10.64 7.30
C ASN A 63 -9.72 10.39 5.92
N VAL A 64 -9.70 9.12 5.51
CA VAL A 64 -9.15 8.68 4.22
C VAL A 64 -9.78 9.42 3.04
N GLY A 65 -11.09 9.68 3.09
CA GLY A 65 -11.80 10.42 2.04
C GLY A 65 -11.28 11.85 1.86
N GLU A 66 -11.00 12.56 2.95
CA GLU A 66 -10.41 13.91 2.92
C GLU A 66 -8.99 13.88 2.36
N VAL A 67 -8.18 12.87 2.71
CA VAL A 67 -6.82 12.71 2.17
C VAL A 67 -6.88 12.45 0.67
N ILE A 68 -7.71 11.52 0.21
CA ILE A 68 -7.89 11.23 -1.22
C ILE A 68 -8.33 12.50 -1.96
N ALA A 69 -9.34 13.22 -1.46
CA ALA A 69 -9.82 14.44 -2.09
C ALA A 69 -8.73 15.54 -2.16
N PHE A 70 -7.91 15.67 -1.12
CA PHE A 70 -6.77 16.59 -1.11
C PHE A 70 -5.76 16.23 -2.21
N LEU A 71 -5.34 14.96 -2.27
CA LEU A 71 -4.39 14.48 -3.28
C LEU A 71 -4.92 14.64 -4.71
N GLU A 72 -6.20 14.33 -4.94
CA GLU A 72 -6.85 14.51 -6.24
C GLU A 72 -6.98 15.98 -6.65
N THR A 73 -7.17 16.90 -5.68
CA THR A 73 -7.36 18.32 -5.95
C THR A 73 -6.04 19.04 -6.23
N GLU A 74 -4.99 18.75 -5.45
CA GLU A 74 -3.68 19.37 -5.62
C GLU A 74 -2.93 18.83 -6.85
N GLY A 75 -3.24 17.61 -7.29
CA GLY A 75 -2.63 17.00 -8.46
C GLY A 75 -1.24 16.43 -8.18
N GLU A 76 -0.27 16.71 -9.04
CA GLU A 76 1.09 16.17 -8.91
C GLU A 76 1.87 16.88 -7.80
N LEU A 77 1.89 16.25 -6.62
CA LEU A 77 2.59 16.77 -5.44
C LEU A 77 4.06 16.33 -5.35
N GLY A 78 4.51 15.40 -6.19
CA GLY A 78 5.85 14.81 -6.10
C GLY A 78 6.10 14.20 -4.71
N ILE A 79 5.16 13.36 -4.25
CA ILE A 79 5.21 12.70 -2.94
C ILE A 79 6.35 11.68 -2.96
N ILE A 80 7.26 11.85 -2.01
CA ILE A 80 8.41 10.97 -1.78
C ILE A 80 8.13 10.00 -0.63
N ASP A 81 7.43 10.48 0.39
CA ASP A 81 7.13 9.67 1.57
C ASP A 81 5.75 10.02 2.12
N PHE A 82 4.99 8.99 2.47
CA PHE A 82 3.68 9.11 3.09
C PHE A 82 3.52 7.98 4.10
N GLU A 83 3.39 8.33 5.38
CA GLU A 83 3.02 7.38 6.42
C GLU A 83 1.79 7.87 7.18
N ALA A 84 0.90 6.93 7.50
CA ALA A 84 -0.28 7.21 8.28
C ALA A 84 -0.66 6.05 9.21
N SER A 85 -1.24 6.41 10.35
CA SER A 85 -1.91 5.48 11.25
C SER A 85 -3.41 5.57 11.03
N LEU A 86 -4.06 4.44 10.80
CA LEU A 86 -5.51 4.32 10.64
C LEU A 86 -6.11 3.70 11.90
N SER A 87 -6.93 4.48 12.60
CA SER A 87 -7.45 4.13 13.93
C SER A 87 -8.09 2.73 13.94
N ASN A 88 -7.56 1.85 14.78
CA ASN A 88 -8.03 0.46 14.96
C ASN A 88 -7.98 -0.43 13.71
N LEU A 89 -7.22 -0.04 12.67
CA LEU A 89 -7.11 -0.81 11.43
C LEU A 89 -5.68 -1.23 11.14
N CYS A 90 -4.84 -0.28 10.73
CA CYS A 90 -3.48 -0.56 10.30
C CYS A 90 -2.58 0.69 10.31
N LYS A 91 -1.28 0.46 10.11
CA LYS A 91 -0.36 1.49 9.64
C LYS A 91 -0.17 1.34 8.14
N PHE A 92 -0.17 2.45 7.44
CA PHE A 92 0.03 2.55 6.00
C PHE A 92 1.30 3.35 5.72
N SER A 93 2.13 2.87 4.79
CA SER A 93 3.27 3.62 4.27
C SER A 93 3.37 3.46 2.76
N SER A 94 3.81 4.51 2.08
CA SER A 94 4.07 4.50 0.65
C SER A 94 5.19 5.47 0.28
N HIS A 95 5.97 5.11 -0.73
CA HIS A 95 7.14 5.84 -1.19
C HIS A 95 7.06 6.10 -2.72
N ASP A 96 7.93 6.96 -3.24
CA ASP A 96 7.98 7.35 -4.65
C ASP A 96 8.40 6.24 -5.62
N ASP A 97 8.97 5.15 -5.12
CA ASP A 97 9.26 3.94 -5.88
C ASP A 97 8.00 3.13 -6.26
N GLY A 98 6.81 3.62 -5.91
CA GLY A 98 5.54 3.00 -6.25
C GLY A 98 5.25 1.80 -5.36
N GLU A 99 5.71 1.82 -4.11
CA GLU A 99 5.44 0.76 -3.14
C GLU A 99 4.40 1.22 -2.12
N CYS A 100 3.51 0.29 -1.74
CA CYS A 100 2.62 0.46 -0.60
C CYS A 100 2.83 -0.69 0.40
N THR A 101 2.90 -0.34 1.67
CA THR A 101 2.95 -1.29 2.77
C THR A 101 1.82 -1.04 3.75
N PHE A 102 1.21 -2.13 4.21
CA PHE A 102 0.21 -2.11 5.27
C PHE A 102 0.65 -3.03 6.40
N THR A 103 0.48 -2.59 7.65
CA THR A 103 0.79 -3.37 8.84
C THR A 103 -0.43 -3.44 9.76
N PHE A 104 -0.96 -4.64 9.95
CA PHE A 104 -2.18 -4.91 10.72
C PHE A 104 -1.88 -5.70 12.00
N GLU A 105 -2.69 -5.48 13.02
CA GLU A 105 -2.75 -6.33 14.23
C GLU A 105 -3.77 -7.48 14.07
N SER A 106 -4.69 -7.34 13.12
CA SER A 106 -5.75 -8.30 12.82
C SER A 106 -5.49 -9.00 11.49
N LYS A 107 -5.45 -10.33 11.53
CA LYS A 107 -5.34 -11.14 10.32
C LYS A 107 -6.52 -10.94 9.38
N ASN A 108 -7.71 -10.76 9.94
CA ASN A 108 -8.93 -10.65 9.15
C ASN A 108 -8.92 -9.37 8.31
N ASP A 109 -8.49 -8.25 8.91
CA ASP A 109 -8.40 -6.97 8.21
C ASP A 109 -7.30 -6.97 7.15
N CYS A 110 -6.18 -7.63 7.44
CA CYS A 110 -5.13 -7.90 6.47
C CYS A 110 -5.67 -8.67 5.26
N ILE A 111 -6.36 -9.81 5.48
CA ILE A 111 -6.92 -10.61 4.39
C ILE A 111 -8.03 -9.84 3.64
N ALA A 112 -8.85 -9.05 4.33
CA ALA A 112 -9.88 -8.23 3.70
C ALA A 112 -9.26 -7.19 2.75
N THR A 113 -8.20 -6.50 3.20
CA THR A 113 -7.46 -5.53 2.36
C THR A 113 -6.81 -6.23 1.16
N LEU A 114 -6.20 -7.40 1.38
CA LEU A 114 -5.57 -8.17 0.30
C LEU A 114 -6.61 -8.63 -0.75
N LYS A 115 -7.84 -8.96 -0.33
CA LYS A 115 -8.93 -9.30 -1.25
C LYS A 115 -9.32 -8.15 -2.16
N LEU A 116 -9.30 -6.92 -1.64
CA LEU A 116 -9.55 -5.71 -2.42
C LEU A 116 -8.40 -5.41 -3.38
N ALA A 117 -7.18 -5.75 -2.99
CA ALA A 117 -5.99 -5.50 -3.80
C ALA A 117 -5.78 -6.52 -4.93
N ALA A 118 -6.16 -7.78 -4.70
CA ALA A 118 -5.90 -8.88 -5.62
C ALA A 118 -6.87 -8.88 -6.84
N PRO A 119 -6.45 -9.42 -8.00
CA PRO A 119 -7.32 -9.55 -9.15
C PRO A 119 -8.56 -10.38 -8.82
N LEU A 120 -9.75 -9.85 -9.09
CA LEU A 120 -11.04 -10.43 -8.65
C LEU A 120 -11.17 -11.92 -9.03
N GLN A 121 -10.71 -12.30 -10.22
CA GLN A 121 -10.80 -13.65 -10.76
C GLN A 121 -9.89 -14.66 -10.04
N TYR A 122 -8.80 -14.19 -9.43
CA TYR A 122 -7.75 -15.02 -8.85
C TYR A 122 -7.50 -14.73 -7.37
N SER A 123 -8.31 -13.87 -6.75
CA SER A 123 -8.11 -13.34 -5.40
C SER A 123 -7.87 -14.43 -4.36
N ASP A 124 -8.80 -15.39 -4.22
CA ASP A 124 -8.65 -16.48 -3.23
C ASP A 124 -7.43 -17.37 -3.50
N MET A 125 -7.12 -17.63 -4.77
CA MET A 125 -5.94 -18.43 -5.14
C MET A 125 -4.65 -17.69 -4.77
N LEU A 126 -4.52 -16.41 -5.14
CA LEU A 126 -3.35 -15.60 -4.84
C LEU A 126 -3.16 -15.43 -3.33
N ILE A 127 -4.22 -15.17 -2.58
CA ILE A 127 -4.19 -15.08 -1.12
C ILE A 127 -3.72 -16.39 -0.50
N ASN A 128 -4.24 -17.53 -0.96
CA ASN A 128 -3.79 -18.83 -0.48
C ASN A 128 -2.31 -19.07 -0.79
N GLN A 129 -1.82 -18.66 -1.96
CA GLN A 129 -0.39 -18.73 -2.27
C GLN A 129 0.43 -17.83 -1.34
N LEU A 130 0.02 -16.59 -1.09
CA LEU A 130 0.69 -15.66 -0.19
C LEU A 130 0.77 -16.19 1.25
N ILE A 131 -0.33 -16.71 1.79
CA ILE A 131 -0.37 -17.29 3.15
C ILE A 131 0.54 -18.51 3.28
N ASN A 132 0.61 -19.35 2.24
CA ASN A 132 1.44 -20.56 2.23
C ASN A 132 2.91 -20.29 1.92
N ASN A 133 3.26 -19.10 1.43
CA ASN A 133 4.61 -18.71 1.02
C ASN A 133 5.01 -17.37 1.66
N LYS A 134 4.80 -17.27 2.98
CA LYS A 134 5.06 -16.04 3.75
C LYS A 134 6.50 -15.56 3.57
N GLY A 135 6.67 -14.24 3.43
CA GLY A 135 7.96 -13.59 3.26
C GLY A 135 8.55 -13.71 1.84
N LEU A 136 7.87 -14.39 0.91
CA LEU A 136 8.24 -14.40 -0.50
C LEU A 136 7.45 -13.33 -1.26
N TYR A 137 8.06 -12.82 -2.32
CA TYR A 137 7.42 -11.94 -3.30
C TYR A 137 6.74 -12.81 -4.36
N LEU A 138 5.47 -12.53 -4.62
CA LEU A 138 4.65 -13.26 -5.58
C LEU A 138 4.12 -12.30 -6.65
N THR A 139 4.16 -12.71 -7.91
CA THR A 139 3.46 -12.02 -9.00
C THR A 139 2.29 -12.88 -9.44
N CYS A 140 1.25 -12.27 -10.01
CA CYS A 140 0.09 -12.98 -10.57
C CYS A 140 -0.20 -12.44 -11.96
N SER A 141 0.01 -13.28 -12.99
CA SER A 141 -0.27 -12.90 -14.37
C SER A 141 -1.76 -12.91 -14.67
N SER A 142 -2.13 -12.33 -15.82
CA SER A 142 -3.53 -12.25 -16.29
C SER A 142 -4.22 -13.60 -16.55
N ASN A 143 -3.46 -14.70 -16.65
CA ASN A 143 -3.98 -16.06 -16.74
C ASN A 143 -3.97 -16.82 -15.40
N GLY A 144 -3.63 -16.15 -14.30
CA GLY A 144 -3.59 -16.73 -12.95
C GLY A 144 -2.31 -17.49 -12.62
N ALA A 145 -1.27 -17.46 -13.46
CA ALA A 145 0.00 -18.06 -13.09
C ALA A 145 0.69 -17.24 -11.99
N VAL A 146 1.24 -17.93 -10.98
CA VAL A 146 1.92 -17.31 -9.84
C VAL A 146 3.40 -17.66 -9.88
N ASN A 147 4.25 -16.64 -9.96
CA ASN A 147 5.70 -16.80 -9.80
C ASN A 147 6.11 -16.37 -8.39
N LYS A 148 7.23 -16.92 -7.90
CA LYS A 148 7.74 -16.69 -6.54
C LYS A 148 9.19 -16.23 -6.62
N TYR A 149 9.53 -15.26 -5.78
CA TYR A 149 10.86 -14.68 -5.68
C TYR A 149 11.23 -14.56 -4.19
N SER A 150 12.47 -14.88 -3.85
CA SER A 150 12.98 -14.88 -2.48
C SER A 150 13.34 -13.49 -1.96
N SER A 151 13.54 -12.54 -2.85
CA SER A 151 13.84 -11.14 -2.54
C SER A 151 13.27 -10.22 -3.62
N PHE A 152 13.14 -8.93 -3.30
CA PHE A 152 12.75 -7.92 -4.27
C PHE A 152 13.80 -7.78 -5.37
N THR A 153 15.09 -7.86 -5.03
CA THR A 153 16.20 -7.88 -6.01
C THR A 153 16.04 -8.99 -7.03
N GLU A 154 15.71 -10.22 -6.60
CA GLU A 154 15.46 -11.34 -7.52
C GLU A 154 14.25 -11.08 -8.42
N TYR A 155 13.21 -10.43 -7.87
CA TYR A 155 12.05 -10.01 -8.67
C TYR A 155 12.47 -9.00 -9.76
N CYS A 156 13.21 -7.95 -9.42
CA CYS A 156 13.69 -6.97 -10.39
C CYS A 156 14.54 -7.65 -11.49
N GLU A 157 15.55 -8.44 -11.13
CA GLU A 157 16.46 -9.09 -12.09
C GLU A 157 15.75 -9.98 -13.12
N LYS A 158 14.59 -10.55 -12.76
CA LYS A 158 13.83 -11.47 -13.62
C LYS A 158 12.69 -10.80 -14.39
N ASN A 159 12.39 -9.53 -14.10
CA ASN A 159 11.28 -8.78 -14.70
C ASN A 159 11.73 -7.43 -15.30
N THR A 160 13.04 -7.20 -15.41
CA THR A 160 13.65 -6.11 -16.21
C THR A 160 14.12 -6.66 -17.55
#